data_AF-A0A842RNM0-F1
#
_entry.id   AF-A0A842RNM0-F1
#
_cell.length_a   1.000
_cell.length_b   1.000
_cell.length_c   1.000
_cell.angle_alpha   90.00
_cell.angle_beta   90.00
_cell.angle_gamma   90.00
#
_symmetry.space_group_name_H-M   'P 1'
#
loop_
_entity.id
_entity.type
_entity.pdbx_description
1 polymer ?
#
loop_
_entity_poly.entity_id
_entity_poly.type
_entity_poly.pdbx_seq_one_letter_code
_entity_poly.pdbx_strand_id
1 'polypeptide(L)'
;MPTFPIVYFSLFYFINFIKKQTFKYFSSLMMYVLQSMKICKTVQVQLTEQKDKLVETVEHYIDAMNYTSRYAKQHKLYSKNRLQKHIYYDLRERFGLKSQMTINAIGDVASAYKGKHKKNRIRNKSVHFKARSMRLNYPRDYSFKDGDIVSINSLYGRLKIPYKIGKHQQAYFDSNEWDIKSAVLTIRYDGIVFLNVAIEREIEETSFLNKDGVVGVDLGINFVAVATDTGDNSDFYGGGKIKYFRWLYAKHRKNAQSKGTKSARKFLKRIRRKERRLMTEYNHIISKQIVVNALKRFESPIIAMEDLKGIRKNSNKNKKYNRMLNSWSYYQLQQFIEYKALERGIPVVYVDPKYTSQICPKCGHKEKSNRNKKIHRFKCNKCWYETNDDRTASMNIRDRAVVPRYIRRTRAMCQLAP
;
A
#
# COMPACT_ATOMS: atom_id res chain seq x y z
N MET A 1 -38.28 -53.48 41.98
CA MET A 1 -36.86 -53.16 41.70
C MET A 1 -36.78 -52.50 40.33
N PRO A 2 -36.55 -51.18 40.22
CA PRO A 2 -36.43 -50.52 38.92
C PRO A 2 -34.96 -50.43 38.50
N THR A 3 -34.67 -50.92 37.29
CA THR A 3 -33.37 -50.82 36.61
C THR A 3 -33.27 -49.53 35.80
N PHE A 4 -32.15 -48.83 36.00
CA PHE A 4 -31.60 -47.63 35.36
C PHE A 4 -32.09 -47.25 33.94
N PRO A 5 -32.34 -45.93 33.73
CA PRO A 5 -31.93 -45.28 32.50
C PRO A 5 -31.34 -43.87 32.79
N ILE A 6 -30.06 -43.77 33.16
CA ILE A 6 -29.40 -42.46 33.37
C ILE A 6 -28.20 -42.23 32.42
N VAL A 7 -27.69 -43.25 31.74
CA VAL A 7 -26.45 -43.12 30.96
C VAL A 7 -26.67 -42.65 29.51
N TYR A 8 -27.88 -42.78 28.96
CA TYR A 8 -28.15 -42.41 27.55
C TYR A 8 -28.39 -40.90 27.32
N PHE A 9 -28.84 -40.16 28.33
CA PHE A 9 -29.19 -38.74 28.17
C PHE A 9 -27.97 -37.80 28.16
N SER A 10 -26.85 -38.18 28.82
CA SER A 10 -25.63 -37.36 28.85
C SER A 10 -24.80 -37.50 27.57
N LEU A 11 -24.75 -38.70 26.96
CA LEU A 11 -24.01 -38.93 25.71
C LEU A 11 -24.66 -38.21 24.52
N PHE A 12 -26.00 -38.18 24.46
CA PHE A 12 -26.73 -37.53 23.36
C PHE A 12 -26.61 -36.00 23.39
N TYR A 13 -26.58 -35.40 24.59
CA TYR A 13 -26.30 -33.96 24.74
C TYR A 13 -24.83 -33.64 24.46
N PHE A 14 -23.89 -34.50 24.84
CA PHE A 14 -22.46 -34.29 24.58
C PHE A 14 -22.13 -34.43 23.07
N ILE A 15 -22.73 -35.41 22.39
CA ILE A 15 -22.60 -35.59 20.93
C ILE A 15 -23.28 -34.45 20.17
N ASN A 16 -24.44 -33.96 20.61
CA ASN A 16 -25.09 -32.79 19.99
C ASN A 16 -24.39 -31.46 20.31
N PHE A 17 -23.74 -31.34 21.47
CA PHE A 17 -22.92 -30.18 21.82
C PHE A 17 -21.62 -30.17 21.00
N ILE A 18 -20.96 -31.33 20.85
CA ILE A 18 -19.81 -31.49 19.95
C ILE A 18 -20.26 -31.24 18.51
N LYS A 19 -21.37 -31.81 18.03
CA LYS A 19 -21.90 -31.52 16.67
C LYS A 19 -22.26 -30.05 16.48
N LYS A 20 -22.86 -29.36 17.45
CA LYS A 20 -23.17 -27.90 17.33
C LYS A 20 -21.94 -27.01 17.39
N GLN A 21 -20.92 -27.36 18.20
CA GLN A 21 -19.64 -26.65 18.20
C GLN A 21 -18.88 -26.93 16.90
N THR A 22 -18.74 -28.20 16.49
CA THR A 22 -18.05 -28.56 15.25
C THR A 22 -18.77 -27.99 14.04
N PHE A 23 -20.10 -27.86 13.99
CA PHE A 23 -20.82 -27.23 12.88
C PHE A 23 -20.69 -25.69 12.86
N LYS A 24 -20.63 -25.01 14.02
CA LYS A 24 -20.31 -23.57 14.08
C LYS A 24 -18.86 -23.27 13.69
N TYR A 25 -17.93 -24.19 14.00
CA TYR A 25 -16.54 -24.09 13.56
C TYR A 25 -16.40 -24.51 12.09
N PHE A 26 -17.11 -25.53 11.61
CA PHE A 26 -17.11 -25.96 10.22
C PHE A 26 -17.75 -24.94 9.30
N SER A 27 -18.85 -24.27 9.67
CA SER A 27 -19.43 -23.22 8.82
C SER A 27 -18.54 -21.97 8.75
N SER A 28 -17.72 -21.70 9.77
CA SER A 28 -16.68 -20.67 9.72
C SER A 28 -15.44 -21.10 8.94
N LEU A 29 -15.24 -22.41 8.74
CA LEU A 29 -14.07 -22.99 8.07
C LEU A 29 -14.36 -23.42 6.61
N MET A 30 -15.62 -23.66 6.24
CA MET A 30 -16.06 -24.08 4.90
C MET A 30 -16.66 -22.95 4.05
N MET A 31 -16.80 -21.74 4.59
CA MET A 31 -17.15 -20.53 3.82
C MET A 31 -16.00 -19.52 3.80
N TYR A 32 -14.77 -19.98 3.62
CA TYR A 32 -13.73 -19.10 3.06
C TYR A 32 -14.05 -18.91 1.58
N VAL A 33 -14.99 -18.00 1.32
CA VAL A 33 -15.16 -17.42 -0.02
C VAL A 33 -13.76 -16.97 -0.43
N LEU A 34 -13.22 -17.56 -1.50
CA LEU A 34 -12.06 -17.03 -2.22
C LEU A 34 -12.42 -15.60 -2.58
N GLN A 35 -12.00 -14.64 -1.74
CA GLN A 35 -12.31 -13.26 -1.96
C GLN A 35 -11.28 -12.78 -2.98
N SER A 36 -11.70 -12.61 -4.24
CA SER A 36 -10.81 -12.08 -5.26
C SER A 36 -10.41 -10.66 -4.87
N MET A 37 -9.11 -10.44 -4.71
CA MET A 37 -8.55 -9.12 -4.42
C MET A 37 -8.02 -8.52 -5.72
N LYS A 38 -8.35 -7.24 -5.96
CA LYS A 38 -7.84 -6.51 -7.12
C LYS A 38 -6.60 -5.72 -6.73
N ILE A 39 -5.48 -5.97 -7.42
CA ILE A 39 -4.31 -5.10 -7.35
C ILE A 39 -4.38 -4.10 -8.50
N CYS A 40 -4.41 -2.81 -8.17
CA CYS A 40 -4.20 -1.74 -9.14
C CYS A 40 -2.75 -1.24 -9.10
N LYS A 41 -2.12 -1.08 -10.26
CA LYS A 41 -0.84 -0.40 -10.42
C LYS A 41 -0.93 0.73 -11.43
N THR A 42 0.00 1.66 -11.34
CA THR A 42 0.16 2.72 -12.34
C THR A 42 1.49 2.53 -13.05
N VAL A 43 1.44 2.28 -14.35
CA VAL A 43 2.61 2.22 -15.22
C VAL A 43 2.76 3.54 -15.93
N GLN A 44 3.95 4.11 -15.85
CA GLN A 44 4.26 5.39 -16.47
C GLN A 44 5.01 5.14 -17.79
N VAL A 45 4.45 5.67 -18.86
CA VAL A 45 4.94 5.53 -20.23
C VAL A 45 5.26 6.90 -20.78
N GLN A 46 6.47 7.11 -21.30
CA GLN A 46 6.91 8.40 -21.82
C GLN A 46 6.56 8.51 -23.32
N LEU A 47 5.93 9.61 -23.72
CA LEU A 47 5.61 9.88 -25.12
C LEU A 47 6.70 10.76 -25.73
N THR A 48 7.26 10.34 -26.88
CA THR A 48 8.47 10.97 -27.44
C THR A 48 8.19 11.99 -28.54
N GLU A 49 7.05 11.86 -29.23
CA GLU A 49 6.71 12.67 -30.40
C GLU A 49 5.38 13.41 -30.23
N GLN A 50 5.09 14.33 -31.16
CA GLN A 50 3.83 15.08 -31.25
C GLN A 50 3.40 15.76 -29.94
N LYS A 51 4.38 16.20 -29.14
CA LYS A 51 4.16 16.76 -27.80
C LYS A 51 3.32 18.03 -27.84
N ASP A 52 3.54 18.92 -28.80
CA ASP A 52 2.82 20.19 -28.88
C ASP A 52 1.32 19.99 -29.07
N LYS A 53 0.94 19.05 -29.95
CA LYS A 53 -0.46 18.66 -30.18
C LYS A 53 -1.12 18.09 -28.91
N LEU A 54 -0.37 17.31 -28.13
CA LEU A 54 -0.85 16.78 -26.85
C LEU A 54 -0.95 17.87 -25.78
N VAL A 55 -0.02 18.81 -25.77
CA VAL A 55 0.00 19.94 -24.83
C VAL A 55 -1.24 20.81 -25.02
N GLU A 56 -1.49 21.23 -26.25
CA GLU A 56 -2.66 22.03 -26.61
C GLU A 56 -3.97 21.29 -26.30
N THR A 57 -4.03 19.99 -26.62
CA THR A 57 -5.18 19.14 -26.28
C THR A 57 -5.47 19.14 -24.77
N VAL A 58 -4.43 19.04 -23.94
CA VAL A 58 -4.58 19.07 -22.47
C VAL A 58 -4.97 20.46 -21.97
N GLU A 59 -4.47 21.52 -22.60
CA GLU A 59 -4.82 22.91 -22.24
C GLU A 59 -6.29 23.20 -22.52
N HIS A 60 -6.80 22.84 -23.71
CA HIS A 60 -8.23 22.95 -24.04
C HIS A 60 -9.09 22.11 -23.09
N TYR A 61 -8.64 20.91 -22.71
CA TYR A 61 -9.33 20.09 -21.72
C TYR A 61 -9.44 20.80 -20.36
N ILE A 62 -8.35 21.43 -19.90
CA ILE A 62 -8.32 22.17 -18.62
C ILE A 62 -9.19 23.42 -18.68
N ASP A 63 -9.19 24.13 -19.80
CA ASP A 63 -10.04 25.32 -19.98
C ASP A 63 -11.52 24.96 -19.98
N ALA A 64 -11.89 23.86 -20.64
CA ALA A 64 -13.23 23.30 -20.55
C ALA A 64 -13.61 22.89 -19.13
N MET A 65 -12.71 22.28 -18.36
CA MET A 65 -12.94 21.96 -16.95
C MET A 65 -13.13 23.21 -16.09
N ASN A 66 -12.32 24.25 -16.30
CA ASN A 66 -12.42 25.51 -15.58
C ASN A 66 -13.71 26.27 -15.92
N TYR A 67 -14.12 26.27 -17.18
CA TYR A 67 -15.40 26.79 -17.63
C TYR A 67 -16.57 26.03 -16.98
N THR A 68 -16.55 24.70 -17.06
CA THR A 68 -17.54 23.82 -16.42
C THR A 68 -17.64 24.07 -14.92
N SER A 69 -16.51 24.28 -14.24
CA SER A 69 -16.47 24.56 -12.81
C SER A 69 -17.09 25.90 -12.42
N ARG A 70 -16.92 26.93 -13.27
CA ARG A 70 -17.61 28.22 -13.11
C ARG A 70 -19.11 28.06 -13.30
N TYR A 71 -19.53 27.38 -14.38
CA TYR A 71 -20.94 27.11 -14.66
C TYR A 71 -21.62 26.32 -13.54
N ALA A 72 -20.99 25.23 -13.09
CA ALA A 72 -21.44 24.38 -11.97
C ALA A 72 -21.68 25.19 -10.70
N LYS A 73 -20.81 26.16 -10.41
CA LYS A 73 -20.95 27.02 -9.25
C LYS A 73 -22.10 28.02 -9.41
N GLN A 74 -22.16 28.72 -10.55
CA GLN A 74 -23.18 29.73 -10.82
C GLN A 74 -24.59 29.15 -10.73
N HIS A 75 -24.80 27.97 -11.29
CA HIS A 75 -26.11 27.31 -11.34
C HIS A 75 -26.34 26.33 -10.18
N LYS A 76 -25.39 26.19 -9.26
CA LYS A 76 -25.41 25.21 -8.15
C LYS A 76 -25.66 23.77 -8.64
N LEU A 77 -25.06 23.39 -9.77
CA LEU A 77 -25.18 22.08 -10.41
C LEU A 77 -23.88 21.29 -10.23
N TYR A 78 -23.91 20.22 -9.42
CA TYR A 78 -22.70 19.41 -9.12
C TYR A 78 -22.80 17.95 -9.57
N SER A 79 -23.97 17.53 -10.06
CA SER A 79 -24.17 16.19 -10.62
C SER A 79 -23.62 16.13 -12.05
N LYS A 80 -22.83 15.09 -12.35
CA LYS A 80 -22.29 14.84 -13.70
C LYS A 80 -23.40 14.87 -14.76
N ASN A 81 -24.47 14.11 -14.55
CA ASN A 81 -25.54 13.96 -15.54
C ASN A 81 -26.29 15.28 -15.77
N ARG A 82 -26.50 16.07 -14.71
CA ARG A 82 -27.13 17.39 -14.84
C ARG A 82 -26.22 18.35 -15.58
N LEU A 83 -24.95 18.45 -15.19
CA LEU A 83 -23.98 19.30 -15.88
C LEU A 83 -23.91 18.98 -17.37
N GLN A 84 -23.78 17.69 -17.70
CA GLN A 84 -23.69 17.25 -19.09
C GLN A 84 -24.89 17.68 -19.93
N LYS A 85 -26.13 17.59 -19.42
CA LYS A 85 -27.31 18.06 -20.15
C LYS A 85 -27.24 19.55 -20.51
N HIS A 86 -26.64 20.37 -19.67
CA HIS A 86 -26.62 21.82 -19.86
C HIS A 86 -25.45 22.35 -20.68
N ILE A 87 -24.26 21.74 -20.55
CA ILE A 87 -23.03 22.35 -21.11
C ILE A 87 -22.33 21.49 -22.17
N TYR A 88 -22.84 20.30 -22.47
CA TYR A 88 -22.14 19.37 -23.37
C TYR A 88 -21.87 19.96 -24.75
N TYR A 89 -22.88 20.55 -25.41
CA TYR A 89 -22.73 21.12 -26.74
C TYR A 89 -21.84 22.38 -26.71
N ASP A 90 -22.07 23.27 -25.74
CA ASP A 90 -21.26 24.47 -25.52
C ASP A 90 -19.77 24.14 -25.34
N LEU A 91 -19.43 23.12 -24.54
CA LEU A 91 -18.04 22.70 -24.37
C LEU A 91 -17.40 22.15 -25.66
N ARG A 92 -18.19 21.48 -26.52
CA ARG A 92 -17.68 20.94 -27.78
C ARG A 92 -17.41 22.04 -28.78
N GLU A 93 -18.34 22.97 -28.91
CA GLU A 93 -18.24 24.10 -29.84
C GLU A 93 -17.12 25.04 -29.41
N ARG A 94 -17.10 25.44 -28.14
CA ARG A 94 -16.21 26.47 -27.62
C ARG A 94 -14.76 26.04 -27.47
N PHE A 95 -14.50 24.75 -27.22
CA PHE A 95 -13.15 24.23 -26.97
C PHE A 95 -12.70 23.16 -27.98
N GLY A 96 -13.54 22.82 -28.97
CA GLY A 96 -13.25 21.79 -29.96
C GLY A 96 -13.17 20.37 -29.40
N LEU A 97 -13.68 20.15 -28.18
CA LEU A 97 -13.54 18.86 -27.51
C LEU A 97 -14.37 17.77 -28.22
N LYS A 98 -13.77 16.58 -28.33
CA LYS A 98 -14.48 15.40 -28.81
C LYS A 98 -15.42 14.83 -27.76
N SER A 99 -16.42 14.07 -28.20
CA SER A 99 -17.51 13.51 -27.37
C SER A 99 -17.02 12.97 -26.03
N GLN A 100 -16.04 12.06 -26.05
CA GLN A 100 -15.57 11.38 -24.86
C GLN A 100 -14.73 12.30 -23.96
N MET A 101 -13.93 13.19 -24.54
CA MET A 101 -13.15 14.20 -23.80
C MET A 101 -14.09 15.15 -23.06
N THR A 102 -15.16 15.62 -23.71
CA THR A 102 -16.18 16.47 -23.08
C THR A 102 -16.81 15.79 -21.87
N ILE A 103 -17.19 14.51 -22.02
CA ILE A 103 -17.79 13.73 -20.93
C ILE A 103 -16.80 13.53 -19.78
N ASN A 104 -15.52 13.27 -20.09
CA ASN A 104 -14.47 13.12 -19.08
C ASN A 104 -14.24 14.43 -18.31
N ALA A 105 -14.15 15.58 -19.01
CA ALA A 105 -13.97 16.89 -18.39
C ALA A 105 -15.10 17.21 -17.41
N ILE A 106 -16.35 16.99 -17.82
CA ILE A 106 -17.53 17.17 -16.96
C ILE A 106 -17.48 16.21 -15.75
N GLY A 107 -17.12 14.95 -15.98
CA GLY A 107 -16.99 13.93 -14.95
C GLY A 107 -15.92 14.26 -13.90
N ASP A 108 -14.78 14.79 -14.33
CA ASP A 108 -13.69 15.19 -13.44
C ASP A 108 -14.09 16.39 -12.57
N VAL A 109 -14.82 17.36 -13.13
CA VAL A 109 -15.36 18.49 -12.37
C VAL A 109 -16.37 18.03 -11.34
N ALA A 110 -17.35 17.20 -11.72
CA ALA A 110 -18.33 16.64 -10.80
C ALA A 110 -17.66 15.84 -9.67
N SER A 111 -16.64 15.05 -9.98
CA SER A 111 -15.86 14.27 -9.00
C SER A 111 -15.11 15.18 -8.02
N ALA A 112 -14.54 16.29 -8.49
CA ALA A 112 -13.87 17.27 -7.65
C ALA A 112 -14.83 17.95 -6.65
N TYR A 113 -16.05 18.30 -7.09
CA TYR A 113 -17.08 18.84 -6.19
C TYR A 113 -17.56 17.79 -5.18
N LYS A 114 -17.82 16.54 -5.60
CA LYS A 114 -18.16 15.43 -4.69
C LYS A 114 -17.11 15.27 -3.57
N GLY A 115 -15.83 15.34 -3.93
CA GLY A 115 -14.73 15.28 -2.97
C GLY A 115 -14.67 16.47 -1.98
N LYS A 116 -15.03 17.68 -2.42
CA LYS A 116 -15.15 18.86 -1.54
C LYS A 116 -16.31 18.75 -0.57
N HIS A 117 -17.48 18.29 -1.04
CA HIS A 117 -18.67 18.07 -0.20
C HIS A 117 -18.38 17.08 0.93
N LYS A 118 -17.73 15.94 0.62
CA LYS A 118 -17.34 14.94 1.63
C LYS A 118 -16.42 15.49 2.74
N LYS A 119 -15.66 16.55 2.47
CA LYS A 119 -14.70 17.15 3.42
C LYS A 119 -15.26 18.37 4.17
N ASN A 120 -16.55 18.69 4.06
CA ASN A 120 -17.16 19.92 4.58
C ASN A 120 -16.38 21.19 4.21
N ARG A 121 -15.69 21.20 3.06
CA ARG A 121 -14.81 22.29 2.62
C ARG A 121 -15.54 23.36 1.80
N ILE A 122 -16.82 23.61 2.08
CA ILE A 122 -17.56 24.67 1.39
C ILE A 122 -17.34 26.00 2.12
N ARG A 123 -16.53 26.85 1.49
CA ARG A 123 -16.70 28.30 1.50
C ARG A 123 -16.58 28.77 0.05
N ASN A 124 -17.71 29.03 -0.60
CA ASN A 124 -17.93 29.90 -1.77
C ASN A 124 -16.91 29.98 -2.93
N LYS A 125 -15.97 29.04 -3.12
CA LYS A 125 -14.95 29.09 -4.18
C LYS A 125 -15.09 27.94 -5.17
N SER A 126 -15.13 28.28 -6.46
CA SER A 126 -15.07 27.33 -7.57
C SER A 126 -13.80 26.49 -7.46
N VAL A 127 -13.84 25.28 -8.01
CA VAL A 127 -12.61 24.50 -8.20
C VAL A 127 -11.87 25.08 -9.40
N HIS A 128 -10.60 25.42 -9.23
CA HIS A 128 -9.77 25.83 -10.35
C HIS A 128 -8.73 24.74 -10.61
N PHE A 129 -8.70 24.25 -11.84
CA PHE A 129 -7.84 23.17 -12.31
C PHE A 129 -6.58 23.79 -12.92
N LYS A 130 -5.43 23.44 -12.34
CA LYS A 130 -4.10 23.88 -12.80
C LYS A 130 -3.18 22.71 -13.19
N ALA A 131 -3.58 21.49 -12.86
CA ALA A 131 -2.78 20.32 -13.19
C ALA A 131 -2.85 20.08 -14.69
N ARG A 132 -1.69 20.07 -15.37
CA ARG A 132 -1.58 19.81 -16.81
C ARG A 132 -1.80 18.32 -17.10
N SER A 133 -3.05 17.87 -16.93
CA SER A 133 -3.41 16.46 -17.03
C SER A 133 -4.80 16.25 -17.61
N MET A 134 -4.97 15.15 -18.35
CA MET A 134 -6.23 14.74 -18.98
C MET A 134 -6.48 13.25 -18.76
N ARG A 135 -7.72 12.88 -18.39
CA ARG A 135 -8.13 11.48 -18.26
C ARG A 135 -8.48 10.88 -19.63
N LEU A 136 -8.01 9.65 -19.85
CA LEU A 136 -8.27 8.85 -21.04
C LEU A 136 -8.83 7.48 -20.63
N ASN A 137 -9.94 7.05 -21.24
CA ASN A 137 -10.53 5.74 -21.01
C ASN A 137 -10.02 4.72 -22.03
N TYR A 138 -9.68 3.52 -21.57
CA TYR A 138 -9.33 2.40 -22.45
C TYR A 138 -10.59 1.63 -22.89
N PRO A 139 -10.67 1.10 -24.12
CA PRO A 139 -9.80 1.34 -25.27
C PRO A 139 -10.27 2.53 -26.16
N ARG A 140 -11.22 3.33 -25.67
CA ARG A 140 -11.92 4.37 -26.45
C ARG A 140 -11.07 5.59 -26.74
N ASP A 141 -10.48 6.17 -25.70
CA ASP A 141 -9.64 7.37 -25.80
C ASP A 141 -8.19 7.02 -26.08
N TYR A 142 -7.74 5.82 -25.70
CA TYR A 142 -6.40 5.37 -26.04
C TYR A 142 -6.33 3.85 -26.14
N SER A 143 -5.37 3.37 -26.93
CA SER A 143 -5.09 1.94 -27.10
C SER A 143 -3.64 1.72 -27.50
N PHE A 144 -3.01 0.67 -26.99
CA PHE A 144 -1.71 0.22 -27.45
C PHE A 144 -1.82 -0.48 -28.82
N LYS A 145 -0.76 -0.37 -29.61
CA LYS A 145 -0.59 -0.94 -30.96
C LYS A 145 0.80 -1.56 -31.05
N ASP A 146 0.98 -2.41 -32.05
CA ASP A 146 2.26 -3.05 -32.31
C ASP A 146 3.36 -2.03 -32.60
N GLY A 147 4.61 -2.39 -32.30
CA GLY A 147 5.78 -1.54 -32.51
C GLY A 147 5.94 -0.40 -31.51
N ASP A 148 5.55 -0.60 -30.25
CA ASP A 148 5.64 0.40 -29.17
C ASP A 148 4.92 1.72 -29.48
N ILE A 149 3.76 1.62 -30.12
CA ILE A 149 2.92 2.76 -30.48
C ILE A 149 1.70 2.81 -29.56
N VAL A 150 1.38 4.01 -29.06
CA VAL A 150 0.10 4.28 -28.43
C VAL A 150 -0.74 5.17 -29.34
N SER A 151 -1.99 4.75 -29.58
CA SER A 151 -2.99 5.59 -30.23
C SER A 151 -3.74 6.38 -29.17
N ILE A 152 -3.78 7.71 -29.28
CA ILE A 152 -4.42 8.62 -28.31
C ILE A 152 -5.39 9.56 -29.03
N ASN A 153 -6.59 9.69 -28.50
CA ASN A 153 -7.58 10.65 -28.94
C ASN A 153 -7.18 12.07 -28.52
N SER A 154 -7.10 12.98 -29.48
CA SER A 154 -6.74 14.39 -29.28
C SER A 154 -7.68 15.31 -30.07
N LEU A 155 -7.47 16.63 -29.97
CA LEU A 155 -8.17 17.61 -30.83
C LEU A 155 -7.92 17.34 -32.33
N TYR A 156 -6.74 16.80 -32.65
CA TYR A 156 -6.23 16.60 -34.01
C TYR A 156 -6.56 15.24 -34.63
N GLY A 157 -7.49 14.48 -34.08
CA GLY A 157 -7.73 13.09 -34.51
C GLY A 157 -7.21 12.06 -33.50
N ARG A 158 -6.96 10.84 -33.96
CA ARG A 158 -6.21 9.84 -33.19
C ARG A 158 -4.73 9.94 -33.56
N LEU A 159 -3.91 10.39 -32.62
CA LEU A 159 -2.47 10.46 -32.78
C LEU A 159 -1.87 9.08 -32.53
N LYS A 160 -0.95 8.64 -33.38
CA LYS A 160 -0.14 7.43 -33.18
C LYS A 160 1.25 7.88 -32.74
N ILE A 161 1.63 7.56 -31.52
CA ILE A 161 2.83 8.13 -30.89
C ILE A 161 3.70 6.99 -30.36
N PRO A 162 4.97 6.93 -30.76
CA PRO A 162 5.93 6.02 -30.14
C PRO A 162 6.09 6.32 -28.66
N TYR A 163 6.23 5.28 -27.85
CA TYR A 163 6.46 5.43 -26.42
C TYR A 163 7.73 4.76 -25.94
N LYS A 164 8.24 5.23 -24.79
CA LYS A 164 9.34 4.62 -24.05
C LYS A 164 8.86 4.19 -22.67
N ILE A 165 9.27 3.01 -22.26
CA ILE A 165 8.88 2.38 -21.01
C ILE A 165 10.08 1.62 -20.42
N GLY A 166 10.19 1.57 -19.10
CA GLY A 166 11.28 0.85 -18.45
C GLY A 166 11.12 -0.67 -18.56
N LYS A 167 12.22 -1.43 -18.63
CA LYS A 167 12.22 -2.91 -18.75
C LYS A 167 11.30 -3.61 -17.73
N HIS A 168 11.33 -3.18 -16.47
CA HIS A 168 10.46 -3.75 -15.42
C HIS A 168 8.98 -3.42 -15.65
N GLN A 169 8.68 -2.26 -16.21
CA GLN A 169 7.31 -1.84 -16.49
C GLN A 169 6.75 -2.53 -17.73
N GLN A 170 7.62 -2.78 -18.73
CA GLN A 170 7.30 -3.54 -19.95
C GLN A 170 6.77 -4.94 -19.59
N ALA A 171 7.38 -5.61 -18.61
CA ALA A 171 6.94 -6.92 -18.15
C ALA A 171 5.46 -6.99 -17.72
N TYR A 172 4.85 -5.86 -17.32
CA TYR A 172 3.41 -5.83 -17.01
C TYR A 172 2.51 -5.83 -18.24
N PHE A 173 2.99 -5.28 -19.36
CA PHE A 173 2.27 -5.29 -20.64
C PHE A 173 2.48 -6.59 -21.40
N ASP A 174 3.66 -7.19 -21.27
CA ASP A 174 3.99 -8.46 -21.92
C ASP A 174 3.26 -9.65 -21.26
N SER A 175 2.92 -9.53 -19.98
CA SER A 175 2.15 -10.55 -19.27
C SER A 175 0.65 -10.38 -19.55
N ASN A 176 -0.02 -11.47 -19.94
CA ASN A 176 -1.49 -11.52 -20.07
C ASN A 176 -2.22 -11.52 -18.71
N GLU A 177 -1.50 -11.29 -17.61
CA GLU A 177 -2.06 -11.27 -16.26
C GLU A 177 -2.71 -9.93 -15.88
N TRP A 178 -2.45 -8.85 -16.63
CA TRP A 178 -2.88 -7.51 -16.25
C TRP A 178 -3.85 -6.90 -17.26
N ASP A 179 -4.99 -6.46 -16.75
CA ASP A 179 -5.97 -5.68 -17.50
C ASP A 179 -5.57 -4.22 -17.57
N ILE A 180 -5.59 -3.66 -18.77
CA ILE A 180 -5.41 -2.22 -18.98
C ILE A 180 -6.73 -1.48 -18.68
N LYS A 181 -6.67 -0.45 -17.84
CA LYS A 181 -7.84 0.36 -17.43
C LYS A 181 -7.66 1.81 -17.90
N SER A 182 -8.16 2.80 -17.16
CA SER A 182 -8.02 4.22 -17.54
C SER A 182 -6.58 4.72 -17.41
N ALA A 183 -6.20 5.71 -18.20
CA ALA A 183 -4.93 6.42 -18.07
C ALA A 183 -5.12 7.91 -17.77
N VAL A 184 -4.07 8.53 -17.24
CA VAL A 184 -3.97 9.98 -17.11
C VAL A 184 -2.75 10.47 -17.89
N LEU A 185 -3.01 11.22 -18.96
CA LEU A 185 -1.98 11.96 -19.68
C LEU A 185 -1.53 13.14 -18.81
N THR A 186 -0.23 13.30 -18.57
CA THR A 186 0.33 14.35 -17.71
C THR A 186 1.50 15.02 -18.40
N ILE A 187 1.53 16.34 -18.34
CA ILE A 187 2.62 17.17 -18.87
C ILE A 187 3.39 17.75 -17.70
N ARG A 188 4.69 17.48 -17.66
CA ARG A 188 5.58 18.07 -16.66
C ARG A 188 6.01 19.48 -17.08
N TYR A 189 6.52 20.23 -16.10
CA TYR A 189 7.05 21.59 -16.33
C TYR A 189 8.26 21.64 -17.27
N ASP A 190 8.98 20.52 -17.42
CA ASP A 190 10.11 20.37 -18.35
C ASP A 190 9.66 19.92 -19.76
N GLY A 191 8.36 19.90 -20.04
CA GLY A 191 7.80 19.52 -21.35
C GLY A 191 7.73 18.02 -21.60
N ILE A 192 8.16 17.17 -20.65
CA ILE A 192 8.05 15.72 -20.80
C ILE A 192 6.59 15.29 -20.60
N VAL A 193 6.08 14.51 -21.54
CA VAL A 193 4.72 13.99 -21.55
C VAL A 193 4.71 12.53 -21.12
N PHE A 194 3.87 12.22 -20.14
CA PHE A 194 3.70 10.88 -19.60
C PHE A 194 2.26 10.43 -19.69
N LEU A 195 2.05 9.19 -20.17
CA LEU A 195 0.80 8.47 -20.03
C LEU A 195 0.90 7.58 -18.79
N ASN A 196 0.09 7.86 -17.77
CA ASN A 196 0.07 7.08 -16.53
C ASN A 196 -1.09 6.10 -16.60
N VAL A 197 -0.80 4.88 -17.01
CA VAL A 197 -1.76 3.80 -17.29
C VAL A 197 -2.08 3.06 -16.01
N ALA A 198 -3.35 3.02 -15.62
CA ALA A 198 -3.79 2.12 -14.57
C ALA A 198 -3.92 0.71 -15.15
N ILE A 199 -3.27 -0.25 -14.52
CA ILE A 199 -3.40 -1.68 -14.79
C ILE A 199 -3.99 -2.37 -13.56
N GLU A 200 -4.75 -3.42 -13.77
CA GLU A 200 -5.41 -4.17 -12.71
C GLU A 200 -5.19 -5.67 -12.90
N ARG A 201 -4.93 -6.39 -11.82
CA ARG A 201 -4.89 -7.85 -11.82
C ARG A 201 -5.74 -8.38 -10.69
N GLU A 202 -6.53 -9.40 -10.97
CA GLU A 202 -7.24 -10.15 -9.94
C GLU A 202 -6.31 -11.22 -9.35
N ILE A 203 -6.30 -11.30 -8.03
CA ILE A 203 -5.52 -12.28 -7.29
C ILE A 203 -6.48 -13.06 -6.43
N GLU A 204 -6.43 -14.37 -6.58
CA GLU A 204 -7.09 -15.30 -5.68
C GLU A 204 -6.34 -15.28 -4.35
N GLU A 205 -7.04 -14.91 -3.28
CA GLU A 205 -6.47 -15.02 -1.94
C GLU A 205 -6.27 -16.51 -1.63
N THR A 206 -5.02 -16.94 -1.49
CA THR A 206 -4.73 -18.33 -1.20
C THR A 206 -5.27 -18.70 0.18
N SER A 207 -5.94 -19.85 0.27
CA SER A 207 -6.46 -20.35 1.54
C SER A 207 -5.36 -20.42 2.58
N PHE A 208 -5.70 -20.14 3.85
CA PHE A 208 -4.81 -20.47 4.98
C PHE A 208 -4.63 -21.98 5.15
N LEU A 209 -5.51 -22.77 4.53
CA LEU A 209 -5.39 -24.21 4.39
C LEU A 209 -4.30 -24.50 3.34
N ASN A 210 -3.39 -25.43 3.63
CA ASN A 210 -2.28 -25.84 2.76
C ASN A 210 -1.10 -24.84 2.65
N LYS A 211 -0.65 -24.32 3.80
CA LYS A 211 0.55 -23.47 3.90
C LYS A 211 1.72 -24.26 4.47
N ASP A 212 2.88 -24.18 3.83
CA ASP A 212 4.07 -24.99 4.11
C ASP A 212 5.11 -24.29 4.99
N GLY A 213 4.93 -22.98 5.24
CA GLY A 213 5.81 -22.23 6.14
C GLY A 213 5.23 -20.93 6.65
N VAL A 214 5.73 -20.51 7.82
CA VAL A 214 5.43 -19.20 8.40
C VAL A 214 6.72 -18.44 8.59
N VAL A 215 6.77 -17.19 8.12
CA VAL A 215 7.88 -16.26 8.31
C VAL A 215 7.44 -15.15 9.26
N GLY A 216 7.93 -15.17 10.49
CA GLY A 216 7.77 -14.05 11.43
C GLY A 216 8.70 -12.91 11.06
N VAL A 217 8.23 -11.66 11.13
CA VAL A 217 9.02 -10.47 10.82
C VAL A 217 8.91 -9.49 11.98
N ASP A 218 9.99 -9.36 12.75
CA ASP A 218 10.16 -8.33 13.77
C ASP A 218 10.74 -7.06 13.14
N LEU A 219 10.28 -5.88 13.58
CA LEU A 219 10.72 -4.58 13.06
C LEU A 219 11.40 -3.75 14.15
N GLY A 220 12.65 -3.38 13.94
CA GLY A 220 13.51 -2.79 14.97
C GLY A 220 14.27 -1.52 14.55
N ILE A 221 15.13 -1.02 15.44
CA ILE A 221 15.97 0.17 15.18
C ILE A 221 17.38 -0.23 14.74
N ASN A 222 17.98 -1.23 15.40
CA ASN A 222 19.35 -1.66 15.11
C ASN A 222 19.36 -2.63 13.93
N PHE A 223 18.53 -3.67 13.98
CA PHE A 223 18.05 -4.35 12.79
C PHE A 223 16.73 -3.73 12.37
N VAL A 224 16.62 -3.36 11.10
CA VAL A 224 15.42 -2.77 10.51
C VAL A 224 14.28 -3.77 10.52
N ALA A 225 14.63 -5.00 10.16
CA ALA A 225 13.77 -6.16 10.20
C ALA A 225 14.63 -7.38 10.57
N VAL A 226 14.03 -8.34 11.27
CA VAL A 226 14.56 -9.69 11.45
C VAL A 226 13.45 -10.66 11.06
N ALA A 227 13.72 -11.50 10.06
CA ALA A 227 12.75 -12.46 9.55
C ALA A 227 13.18 -13.88 9.93
N THR A 228 12.35 -14.63 10.65
CA THR A 228 12.63 -16.01 11.07
C THR A 228 11.50 -16.94 10.61
N ASP A 229 11.87 -18.03 9.94
CA ASP A 229 10.89 -18.98 9.41
C ASP A 229 10.74 -20.25 10.25
N THR A 230 9.78 -21.10 9.87
CA THR A 230 9.48 -22.38 10.54
C THR A 230 10.61 -23.41 10.45
N GLY A 231 11.54 -23.25 9.51
CA GLY A 231 12.79 -24.02 9.44
C GLY A 231 13.91 -23.47 10.34
N ASP A 232 13.60 -22.50 11.22
CA ASP A 232 14.52 -21.80 12.11
C ASP A 232 15.61 -20.96 11.39
N ASN A 233 15.54 -20.79 10.07
CA ASN A 233 16.43 -19.89 9.33
C ASN A 233 16.08 -18.44 9.64
N SER A 234 17.08 -17.55 9.66
CA SER A 234 16.88 -16.15 10.06
C SER A 234 17.65 -15.16 9.19
N ASP A 235 16.95 -14.16 8.66
CA ASP A 235 17.53 -13.05 7.91
C ASP A 235 17.57 -11.77 8.76
N PHE A 236 18.74 -11.14 8.83
CA PHE A 236 18.94 -9.88 9.55
C PHE A 236 19.15 -8.73 8.58
N TYR A 237 18.27 -7.73 8.61
CA TYR A 237 18.37 -6.55 7.78
C TYR A 237 18.98 -5.40 8.59
N GLY A 238 20.30 -5.24 8.49
CA GLY A 238 21.06 -4.27 9.29
C GLY A 238 20.67 -2.80 9.07
N GLY A 239 20.49 -2.06 10.16
CA GLY A 239 20.14 -0.64 10.15
C GLY A 239 21.33 0.33 10.17
N GLY A 240 22.58 -0.16 10.12
CA GLY A 240 23.79 0.66 10.31
C GLY A 240 23.90 1.88 9.38
N LYS A 241 23.82 1.67 8.06
CA LYS A 241 23.82 2.76 7.06
C LYS A 241 22.68 3.75 7.31
N ILE A 242 21.50 3.23 7.67
CA ILE A 242 20.31 4.04 7.90
C ILE A 242 20.46 4.88 9.17
N LYS A 243 21.02 4.31 10.23
CA LYS A 243 21.35 5.02 11.48
C LYS A 243 22.33 6.16 11.22
N TYR A 244 23.37 5.91 10.40
CA TYR A 244 24.31 6.94 9.95
C TYR A 244 23.61 8.08 9.20
N PHE A 245 22.83 7.78 8.15
CA PHE A 245 22.12 8.82 7.39
C PHE A 245 21.15 9.62 8.27
N ARG A 246 20.48 8.97 9.23
CA ARG A 246 19.57 9.65 10.16
C ARG A 246 20.32 10.61 11.08
N TRP A 247 21.47 10.21 11.61
CA TRP A 247 22.34 11.09 12.37
C TRP A 247 22.79 12.29 11.52
N LEU A 248 23.25 12.03 10.30
CA LEU A 248 23.72 13.06 9.36
C LEU A 248 22.62 14.09 9.04
N TYR A 249 21.42 13.63 8.65
CA TYR A 249 20.31 14.53 8.36
C TYR A 249 19.78 15.25 9.60
N ALA A 250 19.85 14.63 10.80
CA ALA A 250 19.53 15.32 12.05
C ALA A 250 20.50 16.47 12.34
N LYS A 251 21.80 16.25 12.12
CA LYS A 251 22.84 17.30 12.22
C LYS A 251 22.57 18.43 11.22
N HIS A 252 22.31 18.10 9.95
CA HIS A 252 21.98 19.11 8.94
C HIS A 252 20.73 19.92 9.27
N ARG A 253 19.68 19.27 9.81
CA ARG A 253 18.46 19.97 10.24
C ARG A 253 18.75 20.92 11.39
N LYS A 254 19.48 20.49 12.42
CA LYS A 254 19.84 21.33 13.57
C LYS A 254 20.59 22.60 13.10
N ASN A 255 21.61 22.42 12.27
CA ASN A 255 22.44 23.51 11.76
C ASN A 255 21.67 24.47 10.83
N ALA A 256 20.72 23.97 10.05
CA ALA A 256 19.90 24.81 9.18
C ALA A 256 18.81 25.55 9.96
N GLN A 257 18.21 24.89 10.96
CA GLN A 257 17.19 25.50 11.82
C GLN A 257 17.75 26.64 12.65
N SER A 258 18.98 26.51 13.18
CA SER A 258 19.63 27.58 13.95
C SER A 258 19.89 28.84 13.12
N LYS A 259 20.03 28.73 11.79
CA LYS A 259 20.25 29.89 10.90
C LYS A 259 18.99 30.70 10.60
N GLY A 260 17.80 30.09 10.63
CA GLY A 260 16.52 30.80 10.43
C GLY A 260 16.22 31.42 9.04
N THR A 261 17.20 31.47 8.12
CA THR A 261 17.13 32.19 6.84
C THR A 261 16.22 31.52 5.79
N LYS A 262 15.82 32.29 4.75
CA LYS A 262 15.06 31.79 3.59
C LYS A 262 15.80 30.66 2.85
N SER A 263 17.12 30.77 2.69
CA SER A 263 17.96 29.73 2.09
C SER A 263 18.01 28.47 2.97
N ALA A 264 18.08 28.61 4.29
CA ALA A 264 18.00 27.49 5.22
C ALA A 264 16.65 26.75 5.14
N ARG A 265 15.53 27.48 5.02
CA ARG A 265 14.19 26.87 4.81
C ARG A 265 14.11 26.10 3.49
N LYS A 266 14.64 26.64 2.39
CA LYS A 266 14.73 25.93 1.09
C LYS A 266 15.60 24.67 1.22
N PHE A 267 16.73 24.76 1.91
CA PHE A 267 17.59 23.61 2.19
C PHE A 267 16.84 22.55 2.98
N LEU A 268 16.21 22.88 4.11
CA LEU A 268 15.41 21.96 4.93
C LEU A 268 14.37 21.19 4.11
N LYS A 269 13.68 21.86 3.17
CA LYS A 269 12.74 21.21 2.25
C LYS A 269 13.43 20.20 1.32
N ARG A 270 14.61 20.54 0.78
CA ARG A 270 15.41 19.66 -0.09
C ARG A 270 15.93 18.43 0.65
N ILE A 271 16.55 18.60 1.83
CA ILE A 271 17.04 17.47 2.62
C ILE A 271 15.90 16.56 3.11
N ARG A 272 14.77 17.13 3.53
CA ARG A 272 13.57 16.33 3.88
C ARG A 272 13.12 15.42 2.73
N ARG A 273 13.11 15.93 1.49
CA ARG A 273 12.77 15.14 0.30
C ARG A 273 13.81 14.06 0.02
N LYS A 274 15.11 14.36 0.19
CA LYS A 274 16.20 13.40 -0.02
C LYS A 274 16.16 12.27 1.01
N GLU A 275 16.04 12.60 2.30
CA GLU A 275 15.89 11.64 3.39
C GLU A 275 14.67 10.73 3.18
N ARG A 276 13.51 11.31 2.83
CA ARG A 276 12.30 10.52 2.53
C ARG A 276 12.55 9.51 1.41
N ARG A 277 13.11 9.94 0.28
CA ARG A 277 13.40 9.04 -0.86
C ARG A 277 14.34 7.91 -0.45
N LEU A 278 15.39 8.23 0.30
CA LEU A 278 16.33 7.23 0.80
C LEU A 278 15.66 6.20 1.72
N MET A 279 14.85 6.64 2.68
CA MET A 279 14.14 5.72 3.59
C MET A 279 13.13 4.86 2.83
N THR A 280 12.39 5.44 1.88
CA THR A 280 11.48 4.70 1.00
C THR A 280 12.23 3.64 0.19
N GLU A 281 13.40 3.97 -0.35
CA GLU A 281 14.23 3.03 -1.11
C GLU A 281 14.65 1.83 -0.25
N TYR A 282 15.20 2.08 0.94
CA TYR A 282 15.56 1.00 1.87
C TYR A 282 14.35 0.12 2.22
N ASN A 283 13.18 0.73 2.47
CA ASN A 283 11.98 -0.04 2.73
C ASN A 283 11.58 -0.91 1.53
N HIS A 284 11.73 -0.42 0.29
CA HIS A 284 11.47 -1.23 -0.90
C HIS A 284 12.47 -2.37 -1.04
N ILE A 285 13.76 -2.14 -0.80
CA ILE A 285 14.78 -3.20 -0.89
C ILE A 285 14.48 -4.30 0.13
N ILE A 286 14.30 -3.93 1.40
CA ILE A 286 14.08 -4.89 2.50
C ILE A 286 12.78 -5.67 2.30
N SER A 287 11.66 -4.98 2.02
CA SER A 287 10.38 -5.67 1.77
C SER A 287 10.44 -6.61 0.57
N LYS A 288 11.19 -6.27 -0.50
CA LYS A 288 11.37 -7.16 -1.64
C LYS A 288 12.16 -8.40 -1.23
N GLN A 289 13.25 -8.22 -0.49
CA GLN A 289 14.08 -9.32 -0.01
C GLN A 289 13.31 -10.28 0.90
N ILE A 290 12.52 -9.77 1.84
CA ILE A 290 11.69 -10.60 2.74
C ILE A 290 10.75 -11.50 1.94
N VAL A 291 9.99 -10.92 1.00
CA VAL A 291 9.02 -11.68 0.17
C VAL A 291 9.72 -12.69 -0.73
N VAL A 292 10.84 -12.30 -1.36
CA VAL A 292 11.61 -13.20 -2.23
C VAL A 292 12.23 -14.35 -1.43
N ASN A 293 12.79 -14.08 -0.25
CA ASN A 293 13.39 -15.11 0.59
C ASN A 293 12.34 -16.09 1.11
N ALA A 294 11.14 -15.62 1.46
CA ALA A 294 10.03 -16.50 1.83
C ALA A 294 9.70 -17.49 0.70
N LEU A 295 9.55 -17.00 -0.54
CA LEU A 295 9.26 -17.83 -1.72
C LEU A 295 10.41 -18.74 -2.16
N LYS A 296 11.65 -18.44 -1.75
CA LYS A 296 12.80 -19.33 -2.01
C LYS A 296 12.82 -20.54 -1.07
N ARG A 297 12.20 -20.41 0.10
CA ARG A 297 12.22 -21.43 1.16
C ARG A 297 10.94 -22.27 1.20
N PHE A 298 9.85 -21.70 0.69
CA PHE A 298 8.51 -22.26 0.77
C PHE A 298 7.76 -21.97 -0.53
N GLU A 299 6.95 -22.92 -0.97
CA GLU A 299 6.08 -22.78 -2.13
C GLU A 299 4.86 -21.91 -1.79
N SER A 300 4.34 -22.02 -0.56
CA SER A 300 3.11 -21.36 -0.10
C SER A 300 3.28 -20.75 1.31
N PRO A 301 4.17 -19.75 1.49
CA PRO A 301 4.44 -19.18 2.81
C PRO A 301 3.29 -18.31 3.33
N ILE A 302 3.32 -18.04 4.64
CA ILE A 302 2.60 -16.96 5.33
C ILE A 302 3.62 -15.99 5.89
N ILE A 303 3.39 -14.68 5.80
CA ILE A 303 4.22 -13.68 6.48
C ILE A 303 3.45 -13.13 7.69
N ALA A 304 4.07 -13.20 8.87
CA ALA A 304 3.52 -12.72 10.13
C ALA A 304 4.24 -11.45 10.60
N MET A 305 3.48 -10.42 11.00
CA MET A 305 4.00 -9.17 11.53
C MET A 305 3.22 -8.73 12.78
N GLU A 306 3.83 -7.92 13.64
CA GLU A 306 3.12 -7.32 14.78
C GLU A 306 2.12 -6.25 14.35
N ASP A 307 0.96 -6.19 15.02
CA ASP A 307 0.03 -5.06 14.86
C ASP A 307 0.55 -3.82 15.59
N LEU A 308 1.31 -2.98 14.88
CA LEU A 308 1.91 -1.75 15.42
C LEU A 308 0.90 -0.59 15.58
N LYS A 309 -0.41 -0.82 15.44
CA LYS A 309 -1.45 0.21 15.66
C LYS A 309 -1.37 0.75 17.10
N GLY A 310 -1.43 2.07 17.25
CA GLY A 310 -1.54 2.72 18.56
C GLY A 310 -0.23 2.88 19.36
N ILE A 311 0.90 2.31 18.93
CA ILE A 311 2.21 2.48 19.60
C ILE A 311 2.57 3.97 19.78
N ARG A 312 2.17 4.81 18.82
CA ARG A 312 2.40 6.26 18.85
C ARG A 312 1.55 7.02 19.88
N LYS A 313 0.43 6.46 20.32
CA LYS A 313 -0.47 7.09 21.30
C LYS A 313 -0.03 6.82 22.75
N ASN A 314 0.68 5.72 22.98
CA ASN A 314 1.08 5.27 24.31
C ASN A 314 2.55 5.60 24.68
N SER A 315 3.24 6.41 23.86
CA SER A 315 4.62 6.78 24.11
C SER A 315 4.72 8.01 25.03
N ASN A 316 4.51 7.83 26.34
CA ASN A 316 4.99 8.73 27.40
C ASN A 316 6.52 8.67 27.55
N LYS A 317 7.24 8.57 26.43
CA LYS A 317 8.70 8.44 26.39
C LYS A 317 9.34 9.71 25.88
N ASN A 318 10.58 9.92 26.35
CA ASN A 318 11.47 11.04 26.09
C ASN A 318 11.41 11.57 24.63
N LYS A 319 11.42 12.91 24.45
CA LYS A 319 11.34 13.62 23.15
C LYS A 319 12.31 13.07 22.08
N LYS A 320 13.47 12.56 22.52
CA LYS A 320 14.49 11.90 21.67
C LYS A 320 14.00 10.57 21.08
N TYR A 321 13.33 9.74 21.88
CA TYR A 321 12.76 8.46 21.46
C TYR A 321 11.59 8.67 20.49
N ASN A 322 10.70 9.62 20.79
CA ASN A 322 9.59 9.95 19.89
C ASN A 322 10.09 10.50 18.55
N ARG A 323 11.14 11.33 18.54
CA ARG A 323 11.79 11.79 17.30
C ARG A 323 12.37 10.62 16.49
N MET A 324 12.95 9.63 17.16
CA MET A 324 13.50 8.43 16.53
C MET A 324 12.38 7.55 15.93
N LEU A 325 11.27 7.35 16.64
CA LEU A 325 10.09 6.64 16.13
C LEU A 325 9.40 7.39 14.97
N ASN A 326 9.39 8.73 15.00
CA ASN A 326 8.70 9.55 14.00
C ASN A 326 9.48 9.73 12.68
N SER A 327 10.79 9.49 12.68
CA SER A 327 11.62 9.63 11.48
C SER A 327 11.62 8.41 10.55
N TRP A 328 11.04 7.29 10.98
CA TRP A 328 10.86 6.11 10.14
C TRP A 328 9.45 5.54 10.32
N SER A 329 8.70 5.44 9.24
CA SER A 329 7.46 4.69 9.21
C SER A 329 7.74 3.19 9.12
N TYR A 330 7.92 2.51 10.26
CA TYR A 330 7.75 1.05 10.36
C TYR A 330 6.47 0.59 9.65
N TYR A 331 5.42 1.39 9.82
CA TYR A 331 4.19 1.29 9.07
C TYR A 331 4.40 1.20 7.55
N GLN A 332 5.24 2.04 6.94
CA GLN A 332 5.50 1.99 5.49
C GLN A 332 6.21 0.69 5.09
N LEU A 333 7.15 0.20 5.89
CA LEU A 333 7.78 -1.09 5.63
C LEU A 333 6.75 -2.22 5.69
N GLN A 334 5.85 -2.22 6.69
CA GLN A 334 4.74 -3.17 6.76
C GLN A 334 3.84 -3.08 5.52
N GLN A 335 3.42 -1.87 5.11
CA GLN A 335 2.63 -1.69 3.88
C GLN A 335 3.38 -2.19 2.64
N PHE A 336 4.71 -2.03 2.59
CA PHE A 336 5.52 -2.49 1.47
C PHE A 336 5.68 -4.00 1.42
N ILE A 337 5.76 -4.66 2.59
CA ILE A 337 5.70 -6.11 2.70
C ILE A 337 4.31 -6.60 2.26
N GLU A 338 3.23 -6.01 2.79
CA GLU A 338 1.85 -6.35 2.45
C GLU A 338 1.58 -6.34 0.94
N TYR A 339 1.83 -5.21 0.26
CA TYR A 339 1.46 -5.13 -1.16
C TYR A 339 2.30 -6.07 -2.04
N LYS A 340 3.56 -6.33 -1.66
CA LYS A 340 4.45 -7.24 -2.41
C LYS A 340 4.13 -8.70 -2.14
N ALA A 341 3.76 -9.02 -0.90
CA ALA A 341 3.28 -10.34 -0.52
C ALA A 341 1.98 -10.63 -1.28
N LEU A 342 1.04 -9.68 -1.27
CA LEU A 342 -0.22 -9.78 -2.02
C LEU A 342 0.02 -9.96 -3.53
N GLU A 343 0.97 -9.23 -4.13
CA GLU A 343 1.36 -9.42 -5.53
C GLU A 343 1.90 -10.83 -5.83
N ARG A 344 2.29 -11.58 -4.81
CA ARG A 344 2.74 -12.97 -4.94
C ARG A 344 1.75 -13.98 -4.37
N GLY A 345 0.52 -13.55 -4.06
CA GLY A 345 -0.49 -14.41 -3.44
C GLY A 345 -0.14 -14.87 -2.02
N ILE A 346 0.82 -14.23 -1.36
CA ILE A 346 1.26 -14.57 0.00
C ILE A 346 0.39 -13.84 1.02
N PRO A 347 -0.33 -14.56 1.89
CA PRO A 347 -1.12 -13.94 2.95
C PRO A 347 -0.21 -13.30 4.00
N VAL A 348 -0.63 -12.12 4.48
CA VAL A 348 0.02 -11.41 5.58
C VAL A 348 -0.89 -11.40 6.79
N VAL A 349 -0.42 -11.92 7.92
CA VAL A 349 -1.18 -11.95 9.18
C VAL A 349 -0.58 -11.02 10.21
N TYR A 350 -1.45 -10.44 11.02
CA TYR A 350 -1.06 -9.60 12.14
C TYR A 350 -1.29 -10.29 13.47
N VAL A 351 -0.26 -10.28 14.33
CA VAL A 351 -0.30 -10.86 15.67
C VAL A 351 -0.22 -9.78 16.75
N ASP A 352 -0.66 -10.10 17.97
CA ASP A 352 -0.51 -9.20 19.12
C ASP A 352 0.99 -8.97 19.43
N PRO A 353 1.48 -7.72 19.54
CA PRO A 353 2.87 -7.43 19.92
C PRO A 353 3.20 -7.70 21.40
N LYS A 354 2.22 -7.96 22.28
CA LYS A 354 2.47 -8.05 23.73
C LYS A 354 3.45 -9.18 24.07
N TYR A 355 4.56 -8.83 24.72
CA TYR A 355 5.56 -9.75 25.28
C TYR A 355 6.30 -10.65 24.26
N THR A 356 6.17 -10.39 22.95
CA THR A 356 6.88 -11.12 21.88
C THR A 356 8.40 -11.16 22.07
N SER A 357 8.97 -10.17 22.78
CA SER A 357 10.40 -10.10 23.05
C SER A 357 10.82 -10.49 24.47
N GLN A 358 9.91 -11.02 25.29
CA GLN A 358 10.18 -11.44 26.68
C GLN A 358 9.89 -12.92 26.93
N ILE A 359 9.15 -13.55 26.03
CA ILE A 359 8.79 -14.97 26.07
C ILE A 359 9.91 -15.79 25.44
N CYS A 360 10.29 -16.87 26.10
CA CYS A 360 11.21 -17.84 25.53
C CYS A 360 10.49 -18.67 24.44
N PRO A 361 11.02 -18.73 23.21
CA PRO A 361 10.40 -19.49 22.13
C PRO A 361 10.56 -21.01 22.29
N LYS A 362 11.42 -21.45 23.23
CA LYS A 362 11.64 -22.88 23.51
C LYS A 362 10.79 -23.41 24.66
N CYS A 363 10.65 -22.65 25.76
CA CYS A 363 9.92 -23.13 26.96
C CYS A 363 8.72 -22.28 27.38
N GLY A 364 8.42 -21.18 26.68
CA GLY A 364 7.30 -20.29 26.99
C GLY A 364 7.48 -19.38 28.22
N HIS A 365 8.57 -19.53 28.98
CA HIS A 365 8.83 -18.70 30.17
C HIS A 365 8.89 -17.21 29.81
N LYS A 366 8.11 -16.40 30.52
CA LYS A 366 7.96 -14.96 30.26
C LYS A 366 8.61 -14.17 31.40
N GLU A 367 9.71 -13.50 31.10
CA GLU A 367 10.39 -12.67 32.08
C GLU A 367 11.07 -11.47 31.41
N LYS A 368 11.06 -10.31 32.08
CA LYS A 368 11.66 -9.09 31.53
C LYS A 368 13.19 -9.17 31.47
N SER A 369 13.80 -9.81 32.46
CA SER A 369 15.24 -10.06 32.58
C SER A 369 15.77 -10.99 31.50
N ASN A 370 14.90 -11.79 30.85
CA ASN A 370 15.31 -12.65 29.72
C ASN A 370 15.94 -11.84 28.57
N ARG A 371 15.64 -10.54 28.46
CA ARG A 371 16.10 -9.69 27.35
C ARG A 371 16.99 -8.55 27.83
N ASN A 372 18.20 -8.48 27.26
CA ASN A 372 19.10 -7.34 27.39
C ASN A 372 19.19 -6.53 26.09
N LYS A 373 18.45 -5.41 26.05
CA LYS A 373 18.37 -4.51 24.89
C LYS A 373 19.65 -3.73 24.58
N LYS A 374 20.59 -3.63 25.54
CA LYS A 374 21.82 -2.86 25.32
C LYS A 374 22.80 -3.62 24.41
N ILE A 375 22.86 -4.94 24.59
CA ILE A 375 23.77 -5.84 23.88
C ILE A 375 23.06 -6.77 22.88
N HIS A 376 21.75 -6.62 22.70
CA HIS A 376 20.93 -7.45 21.80
C HIS A 376 20.98 -8.96 22.09
N ARG A 377 20.92 -9.29 23.38
CA ARG A 377 20.99 -10.67 23.88
C ARG A 377 19.68 -11.07 24.53
N PHE A 378 19.21 -12.27 24.21
CA PHE A 378 18.15 -12.96 24.93
C PHE A 378 18.74 -14.20 25.59
N LYS A 379 18.50 -14.38 26.90
CA LYS A 379 18.87 -15.58 27.66
C LYS A 379 17.71 -15.93 28.57
N CYS A 380 17.12 -17.11 28.40
CA CYS A 380 16.03 -17.56 29.25
C CYS A 380 16.54 -17.97 30.63
N ASN A 381 15.94 -17.44 31.70
CA ASN A 381 16.31 -17.84 33.07
C ASN A 381 15.79 -19.22 33.49
N LYS A 382 14.88 -19.82 32.71
CA LYS A 382 14.28 -21.14 33.01
C LYS A 382 14.98 -22.28 32.29
N CYS A 383 15.11 -22.19 30.97
CA CYS A 383 15.71 -23.25 30.14
C CYS A 383 17.08 -22.89 29.57
N TRP A 384 17.66 -21.75 29.96
CA TRP A 384 18.99 -21.29 29.56
C TRP A 384 19.20 -21.06 28.05
N TYR A 385 18.13 -21.18 27.24
CA TYR A 385 18.17 -20.86 25.82
C TYR A 385 18.66 -19.45 25.57
N GLU A 386 19.65 -19.31 24.68
CA GLU A 386 20.33 -18.06 24.39
C GLU A 386 20.37 -17.78 22.89
N THR A 387 20.03 -16.55 22.51
CA THR A 387 20.13 -16.08 21.11
C THR A 387 20.04 -14.55 21.05
N ASN A 388 19.96 -13.99 19.85
CA ASN A 388 19.70 -12.57 19.64
C ASN A 388 18.26 -12.20 20.04
N ASP A 389 18.06 -11.03 20.66
CA ASP A 389 16.74 -10.63 21.16
C ASP A 389 15.74 -10.28 20.05
N ASP A 390 16.20 -9.72 18.94
CA ASP A 390 15.35 -9.41 17.77
C ASP A 390 15.02 -10.71 16.99
N ARG A 391 15.92 -11.71 16.95
CA ARG A 391 15.60 -13.07 16.47
C ARG A 391 14.51 -13.73 17.32
N THR A 392 14.63 -13.64 18.64
CA THR A 392 13.63 -14.18 19.57
C THR A 392 12.25 -13.55 19.34
N ALA A 393 12.20 -12.24 19.13
CA ALA A 393 10.96 -11.54 18.81
C ALA A 393 10.35 -12.07 17.50
N SER A 394 11.17 -12.25 16.46
CA SER A 394 10.75 -12.80 15.17
C SER A 394 10.19 -14.23 15.28
N MET A 395 10.85 -15.11 16.04
CA MET A 395 10.34 -16.47 16.33
C MET A 395 8.98 -16.44 17.04
N ASN A 396 8.83 -15.59 18.06
CA ASN A 396 7.56 -15.50 18.78
C ASN A 396 6.44 -14.92 17.90
N ILE A 397 6.74 -14.03 16.94
CA ILE A 397 5.78 -13.53 15.95
C ILE A 397 5.33 -14.67 15.03
N ARG A 398 6.28 -15.46 14.52
CA ARG A 398 6.03 -16.66 13.71
C ARG A 398 5.12 -17.64 14.45
N ASP A 399 5.49 -18.01 15.67
CA ASP A 399 4.78 -19.05 16.44
C ASP A 399 3.34 -18.63 16.78
N ARG A 400 3.11 -17.33 17.00
CA ARG A 400 1.75 -16.80 17.22
C ARG A 400 0.85 -16.85 16.00
N ALA A 401 1.41 -16.78 14.80
CA ALA A 401 0.63 -16.87 13.57
C ALA A 401 0.11 -18.29 13.30
N VAL A 402 0.75 -19.32 13.86
CA VAL A 402 0.28 -20.71 13.79
C VAL A 402 -0.95 -20.94 14.70
N VAL A 403 -1.15 -20.11 15.72
CA VAL A 403 -2.27 -20.25 16.67
C VAL A 403 -3.47 -19.38 16.22
N PRO A 404 -4.61 -19.97 15.78
CA PRO A 404 -5.72 -19.21 15.18
C PRO A 404 -6.33 -18.13 16.09
N ARG A 405 -6.20 -18.30 17.42
CA ARG A 405 -6.74 -17.36 18.42
C ARG A 405 -6.16 -15.94 18.32
N TYR A 406 -5.00 -15.77 17.68
CA TYR A 406 -4.27 -14.50 17.67
C TYR A 406 -4.18 -13.83 16.29
N ILE A 407 -4.81 -14.40 15.26
CA ILE A 407 -4.78 -13.87 13.89
C ILE A 407 -5.75 -12.69 13.78
N ARG A 408 -5.23 -11.48 13.56
CA ARG A 408 -6.02 -10.35 13.09
C ARG A 408 -6.01 -10.36 11.55
N ARG A 409 -7.20 -10.34 10.93
CA ARG A 409 -7.37 -10.37 9.46
C ARG A 409 -6.64 -9.21 8.76
N THR A 410 -6.24 -9.48 7.52
CA THR A 410 -5.60 -8.58 6.55
C THR A 410 -6.31 -7.24 6.46
N ARG A 411 -5.53 -6.17 6.27
CA ARG A 411 -6.09 -4.85 5.96
C ARG A 411 -6.52 -4.87 4.50
N ALA A 412 -7.80 -4.66 4.23
CA ALA A 412 -8.27 -4.41 2.86
C ALA A 412 -7.52 -3.20 2.27
N MET A 413 -6.55 -3.46 1.39
CA MET A 413 -5.79 -2.43 0.70
C MET A 413 -6.61 -1.87 -0.46
N CYS A 414 -7.49 -0.93 -0.16
CA CYS A 414 -8.06 -0.05 -1.18
C CYS A 414 -7.99 1.39 -0.66
N GLN A 415 -6.77 1.95 -0.60
CA GLN A 415 -6.57 3.38 -0.45
C GLN A 415 -5.13 3.79 -0.84
N LEU A 416 -5.03 4.32 -2.05
CA LEU A 416 -4.14 5.42 -2.45
C LEU A 416 -2.62 5.11 -2.41
N ALA A 417 -2.11 4.61 -3.52
CA ALA A 417 -0.75 4.96 -3.94
C ALA A 417 -0.76 6.43 -4.42
N PRO A 418 0.09 7.32 -3.89
CA PRO A 418 0.23 8.70 -4.35
C PRO A 418 1.01 8.84 -5.65
#